data_AF-A0A1C6IRH3-F1
#
_entry.id   AF-A0A1C6IRH3-F1
#
_cell.length_a   1.000
_cell.length_b   1.000
_cell.length_c   1.000
_cell.angle_alpha   90.00
_cell.angle_beta   90.00
_cell.angle_gamma   90.00
#
_symmetry.space_group_name_H-M   'P 1'
#
loop_
_entity.id
_entity.type
_entity.pdbx_description
1 polymer ?
#
loop_
_entity_poly.entity_id
_entity_poly.type
_entity_poly.pdbx_seq_one_letter_code
_entity_poly.pdbx_strand_id
1 'polypeptide(L)'
;MQCVYKKLKENNGESLAEVLVAILISAVGMLMLSSLIYAATHMIEKGDAKIATIYNGVNVMEEKKDGGTTGQLGITSQKTRQTQTVNIDIYVDEKSGLMSYEKHEGGK
;
A
#
# COMPACT_ATOMS: atom_id res chain seq x y z
N MET A 1 -48.44 -31.65 -14.43
CA MET A 1 -47.61 -31.61 -13.20
C MET A 1 -47.08 -33.01 -12.81
N GLN A 2 -46.78 -33.91 -13.77
CA GLN A 2 -46.26 -35.26 -13.49
C GLN A 2 -44.84 -35.50 -14.04
N CYS A 3 -44.29 -34.55 -14.81
CA CYS A 3 -42.99 -34.73 -15.47
C CYS A 3 -41.80 -34.53 -14.50
N VAL A 4 -41.97 -33.70 -13.46
CA VAL A 4 -40.93 -33.42 -12.46
C VAL A 4 -40.69 -34.61 -11.53
N TYR A 5 -41.77 -35.29 -11.11
CA TYR A 5 -41.69 -36.44 -10.21
C TYR A 5 -41.01 -37.66 -10.84
N LYS A 6 -41.12 -37.83 -12.17
CA LYS A 6 -40.43 -38.91 -12.89
C LYS A 6 -38.93 -38.68 -13.02
N LYS A 7 -38.50 -37.42 -13.23
CA LYS A 7 -37.06 -37.07 -13.26
C LYS A 7 -36.36 -37.27 -11.91
N LEU A 8 -37.08 -37.13 -10.80
CA LEU A 8 -36.55 -37.32 -9.44
C LEU A 8 -36.34 -38.79 -9.05
N LYS A 9 -36.90 -39.75 -9.79
CA LYS A 9 -36.90 -41.19 -9.42
C LYS A 9 -35.93 -42.03 -10.25
N GLU A 10 -35.29 -41.46 -11.27
CA GLU A 10 -34.23 -42.18 -11.99
C GLU A 10 -32.98 -42.27 -11.10
N ASN A 11 -32.60 -43.50 -10.73
CA ASN A 11 -31.39 -43.83 -9.97
C ASN A 11 -30.08 -43.56 -10.75
N ASN A 12 -30.10 -42.64 -11.72
CA ASN A 12 -28.98 -42.21 -12.52
C ASN A 12 -28.88 -40.68 -12.46
N GLY A 13 -28.21 -40.14 -11.44
CA GLY A 13 -27.30 -39.01 -11.68
C GLY A 13 -27.49 -37.68 -10.93
N GLU A 14 -28.60 -37.38 -10.26
CA GLU A 14 -28.71 -36.14 -9.45
C GLU A 14 -29.51 -36.39 -8.17
N SER A 15 -28.82 -36.70 -7.08
CA SER A 15 -29.45 -36.75 -5.76
C SER A 15 -29.83 -35.32 -5.33
N LEU A 16 -31.04 -35.13 -4.79
CA LEU A 16 -31.49 -33.82 -4.26
C LEU A 16 -30.50 -33.24 -3.23
N ALA A 17 -29.77 -34.10 -2.53
CA ALA A 17 -28.68 -33.71 -1.64
C ALA A 17 -27.48 -33.10 -2.38
N GLU A 18 -27.11 -33.62 -3.55
CA GLU A 18 -26.01 -33.10 -4.37
C GLU A 18 -26.34 -31.70 -4.90
N VAL A 19 -27.59 -31.49 -5.34
CA VAL A 19 -28.07 -30.17 -5.78
C VAL A 19 -28.05 -29.16 -4.63
N LEU A 20 -28.50 -29.56 -3.44
CA LEU A 20 -28.45 -28.69 -2.24
C LEU A 20 -27.01 -28.33 -1.84
N VAL A 21 -26.09 -29.31 -1.89
CA VAL A 21 -24.67 -29.08 -1.58
C VAL A 21 -24.02 -28.17 -2.64
N ALA A 22 -24.32 -28.36 -3.92
CA ALA A 22 -23.82 -27.51 -5.00
C ALA A 22 -24.27 -26.06 -4.84
N ILE A 23 -25.54 -25.84 -4.47
CA ILE A 23 -26.06 -24.49 -4.18
C ILE A 23 -25.36 -23.89 -2.96
N LEU A 24 -25.14 -24.68 -1.90
CA LEU A 24 -24.45 -24.22 -0.70
C LEU A 24 -23.00 -23.81 -0.99
N ILE A 25 -22.25 -24.64 -1.72
CA ILE A 25 -20.87 -24.35 -2.13
C ILE A 25 -20.84 -23.09 -3.00
N SER A 26 -21.78 -22.96 -3.94
CA SER A 26 -21.87 -21.78 -4.81
C SER A 26 -22.14 -20.51 -4.01
N ALA A 27 -23.06 -20.56 -3.04
CA ALA A 27 -23.36 -19.42 -2.17
C ALA A 27 -22.15 -19.02 -1.32
N VAL A 28 -21.46 -19.99 -0.72
CA VAL A 28 -20.22 -19.74 0.03
C VAL A 28 -19.14 -19.16 -0.87
N GLY A 29 -18.97 -19.70 -2.08
CA GLY A 29 -18.02 -19.21 -3.07
C GLY A 29 -18.26 -17.74 -3.44
N MET A 30 -19.52 -17.34 -3.63
CA MET A 30 -19.87 -15.94 -3.89
C MET A 30 -19.56 -15.02 -2.71
N LEU A 31 -19.79 -15.46 -1.47
CA LEU A 31 -19.46 -14.68 -0.28
C LEU A 31 -17.93 -14.49 -0.12
N MET A 32 -17.16 -15.55 -0.37
CA MET A 32 -15.70 -15.46 -0.37
C MET A 32 -15.20 -14.53 -1.48
N LEU A 33 -15.75 -14.65 -2.69
CA LEU A 33 -15.42 -13.79 -3.82
C LEU A 33 -15.70 -12.31 -3.49
N SER A 34 -16.87 -12.01 -2.93
CA SER A 34 -17.21 -10.64 -2.51
C SER A 34 -16.22 -10.09 -1.48
N SER A 35 -15.82 -10.92 -0.52
CA SER A 35 -14.87 -10.53 0.53
C SER A 35 -13.48 -10.25 -0.06
N LEU A 36 -13.04 -11.06 -1.03
CA LEU A 36 -11.77 -10.86 -1.74
C LEU A 36 -11.78 -9.60 -2.58
N ILE A 37 -12.87 -9.31 -3.30
CA ILE A 37 -13.01 -8.08 -4.08
C ILE A 37 -12.95 -6.86 -3.16
N TYR A 38 -13.66 -6.90 -2.03
CA TYR A 38 -13.63 -5.82 -1.03
C TYR A 38 -12.22 -5.61 -0.44
N ALA A 39 -11.55 -6.69 -0.06
CA ALA A 39 -10.18 -6.61 0.45
C ALA A 39 -9.20 -6.07 -0.59
N ALA A 40 -9.30 -6.52 -1.84
CA ALA A 40 -8.44 -6.08 -2.93
C ALA A 40 -8.63 -4.59 -3.26
N THR A 41 -9.88 -4.13 -3.36
CA THR A 41 -10.20 -2.72 -3.61
C THR A 41 -9.67 -1.83 -2.49
N HIS A 42 -9.92 -2.18 -1.23
CA HIS A 42 -9.41 -1.43 -0.09
C HIS A 42 -7.87 -1.41 -0.03
N MET A 43 -7.22 -2.53 -0.41
CA MET A 43 -5.76 -2.59 -0.49
C MET A 43 -5.21 -1.67 -1.58
N ILE A 44 -5.86 -1.61 -2.75
CA ILE A 44 -5.48 -0.70 -3.85
C ILE A 44 -5.64 0.75 -3.41
N GLU A 45 -6.80 1.13 -2.87
CA GLU A 45 -7.06 2.51 -2.39
C GLU A 45 -6.01 2.97 -1.36
N LYS A 46 -5.69 2.10 -0.40
CA LYS A 46 -4.67 2.38 0.61
C LYS A 46 -3.26 2.45 0.00
N GLY A 47 -2.98 1.61 -1.00
CA GLY A 47 -1.74 1.63 -1.76
C GLY A 47 -1.55 2.95 -2.50
N ASP A 48 -2.57 3.36 -3.25
CA ASP A 48 -2.57 4.61 -4.02
C ASP A 48 -2.43 5.83 -3.11
N ALA A 49 -3.13 5.86 -1.98
CA ALA A 49 -3.00 6.94 -1.00
C ALA A 49 -1.56 7.04 -0.45
N LYS A 50 -0.92 5.90 -0.18
CA LYS A 50 0.46 5.88 0.30
C LYS A 50 1.45 6.34 -0.76
N ILE A 51 1.27 5.88 -2.00
CA ILE A 51 2.10 6.28 -3.14
C ILE A 51 1.96 7.78 -3.40
N ALA A 52 0.73 8.30 -3.44
CA ALA A 52 0.45 9.71 -3.61
C ALA A 52 1.09 10.56 -2.50
N THR A 53 1.05 10.08 -1.25
CA THR A 53 1.71 10.75 -0.12
C THR A 53 3.21 10.86 -0.32
N ILE A 54 3.87 9.78 -0.77
CA ILE A 54 5.31 9.76 -1.04
C ILE A 54 5.66 10.72 -2.19
N TYR A 55 4.98 10.63 -3.33
CA TYR A 55 5.25 11.50 -4.48
C TYR A 55 5.00 12.97 -4.16
N ASN A 56 3.94 13.28 -3.41
CA ASN A 56 3.69 14.65 -2.95
C ASN A 56 4.79 15.12 -2.00
N GLY A 57 5.26 14.26 -1.08
CA GLY A 57 6.38 14.57 -0.20
C GLY A 57 7.66 14.89 -0.98
N VAL A 58 7.97 14.10 -2.02
CA VAL A 58 9.10 14.38 -2.94
C VAL A 58 8.91 15.72 -3.64
N ASN A 59 7.74 15.98 -4.21
CA ASN A 59 7.46 17.24 -4.90
C ASN A 59 7.61 18.46 -3.97
N VAL A 60 7.11 18.37 -2.73
CA VAL A 60 7.28 19.42 -1.72
C VAL A 60 8.74 19.64 -1.36
N MET A 61 9.56 18.59 -1.32
CA MET A 61 11.00 18.71 -1.08
C MET A 61 11.73 19.35 -2.27
N GLU A 62 11.32 19.06 -3.50
CA GLU A 62 11.88 19.70 -4.70
C GLU A 62 11.46 21.18 -4.82
N GLU A 63 10.25 21.51 -4.40
CA GLU A 63 9.72 22.89 -4.45
C GLU A 63 10.30 23.78 -3.35
N LYS A 64 10.65 23.21 -2.18
CA LYS A 64 11.28 23.95 -1.09
C LYS A 64 12.74 24.27 -1.42
N LYS A 65 12.92 25.45 -2.01
CA LYS A 65 14.23 26.03 -2.32
C LYS A 65 14.91 26.73 -1.12
N ASP A 66 14.18 27.01 -0.03
CA ASP A 66 14.71 27.81 1.09
C ASP A 66 13.85 27.69 2.37
N GLY A 67 13.91 26.56 3.08
CA GLY A 67 13.03 26.33 4.24
C GLY A 67 13.42 25.16 5.15
N GLY A 68 14.66 24.69 5.04
CA GLY A 68 15.20 23.64 5.89
C GLY A 68 15.66 24.20 7.22
N THR A 69 15.68 23.37 8.26
CA THR A 69 16.36 23.73 9.50
C THR A 69 17.85 23.44 9.34
N THR A 70 18.70 24.43 9.58
CA THR A 70 20.16 24.22 9.52
C THR A 70 20.62 23.35 10.69
N GLY A 71 21.31 22.25 10.36
CA GLY A 71 21.96 21.33 11.28
C GLY A 71 23.45 21.18 11.00
N GLN A 72 24.16 20.46 11.88
CA GLN A 72 25.59 20.16 11.73
C GLN A 72 25.80 18.65 11.54
N LEU A 73 26.56 18.29 10.50
CA LEU A 73 26.99 16.93 10.24
C LEU A 73 28.50 16.80 10.51
N GLY A 74 28.87 15.90 11.43
CA GLY A 74 30.26 15.53 11.68
C GLY A 74 30.70 14.39 10.76
N ILE A 75 31.64 14.66 9.86
CA ILE A 75 32.24 13.67 8.95
C ILE A 75 33.61 13.28 9.50
N THR A 76 33.76 12.05 9.97
CA THR A 76 35.04 11.52 10.43
C THR A 76 35.71 10.70 9.34
N SER A 77 36.91 11.09 8.92
CA SER A 77 37.70 10.32 7.96
C SER A 77 38.28 9.07 8.62
N GLN A 78 38.03 7.89 8.05
CA GLN A 78 38.60 6.64 8.55
C GLN A 78 40.12 6.58 8.46
N LYS A 79 40.72 7.27 7.47
CA LYS A 79 42.17 7.23 7.21
C LYS A 79 42.96 8.21 8.07
N THR A 80 42.42 9.41 8.31
CA THR A 80 43.11 10.47 9.06
C THR A 80 42.57 10.68 10.48
N ARG A 81 41.46 10.02 10.85
CA ARG A 81 40.72 10.21 12.12
C ARG A 81 40.36 11.67 12.44
N GLN A 82 40.40 12.55 11.44
CA GLN A 82 39.98 13.93 11.58
C GLN A 82 38.47 14.02 11.35
N THR A 83 37.81 14.81 12.20
CA THR A 83 36.38 15.10 12.08
C THR A 83 36.23 16.50 11.52
N GLN A 84 35.52 16.63 10.40
CA GLN A 84 35.13 17.89 9.81
C GLN A 84 33.64 18.11 10.03
N THR A 85 33.25 19.31 10.44
CA THR A 85 31.85 19.66 10.64
C THR A 85 31.36 20.43 9.43
N VAL A 86 30.24 20.00 8.85
CA VAL A 86 29.60 20.62 7.69
C VAL A 86 28.20 21.06 8.09
N ASN A 87 27.86 22.32 7.82
CA ASN A 87 26.49 22.80 7.98
C ASN A 87 25.63 22.25 6.84
N ILE A 88 24.45 21.72 7.18
CA ILE A 88 23.49 21.13 6.25
C ILE A 88 22.11 21.71 6.51
N ASP A 89 21.31 21.90 5.47
CA ASP A 89 19.90 22.25 5.60
C ASP A 89 19.06 20.97 5.54
N ILE A 90 18.22 20.79 6.56
CA ILE A 90 17.40 19.59 6.74
C ILE A 90 15.95 19.92 6.42
N TYR A 91 15.41 19.21 5.43
CA TYR A 91 14.01 19.31 5.03
C TYR A 91 13.27 18.06 5.48
N VAL A 92 12.18 18.24 6.21
CA VAL A 92 11.33 17.15 6.69
C VAL A 92 9.90 17.40 6.22
N ASP A 93 9.29 16.39 5.60
CA ASP A 93 7.85 16.37 5.35
C ASP A 93 7.17 15.41 6.33
N GLU A 94 6.40 15.96 7.28
CA GLU A 94 5.74 15.19 8.34
C GLU A 94 4.67 14.23 7.81
N LYS A 95 4.12 14.50 6.62
CA LYS A 95 3.03 13.70 6.04
C LYS A 95 3.56 12.43 5.37
N SER A 96 4.65 12.53 4.61
CA SER A 96 5.31 11.39 3.97
C SER A 96 6.38 10.73 4.84
N GLY A 97 6.86 11.43 5.88
CA GLY A 97 8.00 11.01 6.70
C GLY A 97 9.34 11.07 5.95
N LEU A 98 9.37 11.72 4.78
CA LEU A 98 10.57 11.88 3.99
C LEU A 98 11.46 12.98 4.56
N MET A 99 12.76 12.76 4.46
CA MET A 99 13.78 13.71 4.87
C MET A 99 14.81 13.89 3.75
N SER A 100 15.15 15.14 3.45
CA SER A 100 16.20 15.50 2.52
C SER A 100 17.23 16.41 3.19
N TYR A 101 18.47 16.34 2.73
CA TYR A 101 19.59 17.07 3.27
C TYR A 101 20.33 17.73 2.12
N GLU A 102 20.54 19.04 2.23
CA GLU A 102 21.37 19.79 1.29
C GLU A 102 22.53 20.45 2.04
N LYS A 103 23.64 20.71 1.36
CA LYS A 103 24.74 21.47 1.94
C LYS A 103 24.25 22.89 2.18
N HIS A 104 24.45 23.41 3.38
CA HIS A 104 24.12 24.80 3.69
C HIS A 104 25.05 25.73 2.89
N GLU A 105 24.53 26.29 1.81
CA GLU A 105 25.18 27.39 1.08
C GLU A 105 24.73 28.68 1.75
N GLY A 106 25.46 29.10 2.79
CA GLY A 106 25.18 30.33 3.51
C GLY A 106 24.89 31.47 2.53
N GLY A 107 23.78 32.17 2.76
CA GLY A 107 23.30 33.24 1.89
C GLY A 107 24.40 34.24 1.55
N LYS A 108 24.43 34.68 0.28
CA LYS A 108 25.27 35.78 -0.20
C LYS A 108 25.06 37.05 0.62
#